data_AF-A0A1G2KS47-F1
#
_entry.id   AF-A0A1G2KS47-F1
#
_cell.length_a   1.000
_cell.length_b   1.000
_cell.length_c   1.000
_cell.angle_alpha   90.00
_cell.angle_beta   90.00
_cell.angle_gamma   90.00
#
_symmetry.space_group_name_H-M   'P 1'
#
loop_
_entity.id
_entity.type
_entity.pdbx_description
1 polymer ?
#
loop_
_entity_poly.entity_id
_entity_poly.type
_entity_poly.pdbx_seq_one_letter_code
_entity_poly.pdbx_strand_id
1 'polypeptide(L)'
;MLYRYTAINPKGETIAGEREATDEKILSKVLRDEGLLITSAGAGRSVFSRLMSLGSISLGGASLFDRMIFARNIAVMIGAGLPMTRALEAQEEQARNKTFKSIIRRLKEGIVSGQTFSQSLEPFRSTFGDFFIHMMEAGEISGKLEQSLKLLSRQMKRDHDLRAKVRGAMIYPAIVISVLIIIGVLMLIYVVPTLTQTFKELQIKLPPLTLFIIAVSDFLQKYIIWVLVALAVLGYLAYQGVRSSWGGEFISRVSLRLPIFGPLIKKLNTARMARTLASLISAGLSITKSLEITGRVLGNVEYQESLAGAVASIEKGQSFSEILRQYPRLYPPLVVQMISVGEETGTMSRMLVRIALFYEEDVSETTKNMSVIIEPLMMVVIGTIVGFFAISMIQPLYSSLAGGI
;
A
#
# COMPACT_ATOMS: atom_id res chain seq x y z
N MET A 1 -17.56 -4.41 -13.70
CA MET A 1 -17.20 -3.00 -13.39
C MET A 1 -18.47 -2.26 -13.04
N LEU A 2 -18.42 -1.30 -12.12
CA LEU A 2 -19.60 -0.50 -11.75
C LEU A 2 -19.78 0.64 -12.75
N TYR A 3 -20.95 0.71 -13.39
CA TYR A 3 -21.34 1.75 -14.33
C TYR A 3 -22.40 2.65 -13.72
N ARG A 4 -22.29 3.97 -13.93
CA ARG A 4 -23.42 4.89 -13.76
C ARG A 4 -24.17 4.95 -15.07
N TYR A 5 -25.48 4.75 -14.99
CA TYR A 5 -26.34 4.89 -16.14
C TYR A 5 -27.45 5.89 -15.86
N THR A 6 -27.89 6.53 -16.93
CA THR A 6 -29.17 7.23 -17.01
C THR A 6 -30.01 6.48 -18.04
N ALA A 7 -31.23 6.12 -17.69
CA ALA A 7 -32.16 5.43 -18.56
C ALA A 7 -33.55 6.04 -18.47
N ILE A 8 -34.37 5.85 -19.50
CA ILE A 8 -35.76 6.30 -19.56
C ILE A 8 -36.67 5.09 -19.37
N ASN A 9 -37.64 5.21 -18.47
CA ASN A 9 -38.67 4.19 -18.28
C ASN A 9 -39.80 4.31 -19.33
N PRO A 10 -40.70 3.32 -19.44
CA PRO A 10 -41.79 3.37 -20.43
C PRO A 10 -42.77 4.55 -20.25
N LYS A 11 -42.74 5.23 -19.10
CA LYS A 11 -43.55 6.42 -18.80
C LYS A 11 -42.84 7.73 -19.19
N GLY A 12 -41.63 7.67 -19.75
CA GLY A 12 -40.85 8.84 -20.16
C GLY A 12 -40.04 9.49 -19.04
N GLU A 13 -39.99 8.89 -17.85
CA GLU A 13 -39.25 9.42 -16.72
C GLU A 13 -37.79 8.97 -16.77
N THR A 14 -36.89 9.90 -16.47
CA THR A 14 -35.45 9.64 -16.45
C THR A 14 -35.04 9.08 -15.10
N ILE A 15 -34.46 7.87 -15.10
CA ILE A 15 -33.98 7.15 -13.92
C ILE A 15 -32.46 7.04 -14.01
N ALA A 16 -31.76 7.49 -12.96
CA ALA A 16 -30.32 7.35 -12.84
C ALA A 16 -29.98 6.28 -11.78
N GLY A 17 -28.99 5.44 -12.06
CA GLY A 17 -28.61 4.34 -11.18
C GLY A 17 -27.17 3.87 -11.37
N GLU A 18 -26.75 2.95 -10.49
CA GLU A 18 -25.45 2.28 -10.58
C GLU A 18 -25.67 0.77 -10.75
N ARG A 19 -24.95 0.15 -11.70
CA ARG A 19 -25.08 -1.30 -11.98
C ARG A 19 -23.73 -1.91 -12.31
N GLU A 20 -23.53 -3.16 -11.90
CA GLU A 20 -22.37 -3.92 -12.34
C GLU A 20 -22.61 -4.53 -13.72
N ALA A 21 -21.67 -4.30 -14.63
CA ALA A 21 -21.63 -4.93 -15.94
C ALA A 21 -20.18 -5.18 -16.39
N THR A 22 -19.98 -6.16 -17.27
CA THR A 22 -18.67 -6.48 -17.83
C THR A 22 -18.27 -5.51 -18.95
N ASP A 23 -19.24 -5.01 -19.70
CA ASP A 23 -19.10 -3.89 -20.63
C ASP A 23 -20.41 -3.09 -20.76
N GLU A 24 -20.38 -1.97 -21.49
CA GLU A 24 -21.53 -1.10 -21.73
C GLU A 24 -22.65 -1.78 -22.55
N LYS A 25 -22.31 -2.74 -23.42
CA LYS A 25 -23.29 -3.50 -24.23
C LYS A 25 -24.11 -4.44 -23.35
N ILE A 26 -23.47 -5.10 -22.39
CA ILE A 26 -24.11 -5.95 -21.39
C ILE A 26 -24.97 -5.11 -20.47
N LEU A 27 -24.51 -3.94 -20.03
CA LEU A 27 -25.32 -3.01 -19.24
C LEU A 27 -26.60 -2.60 -19.99
N SER A 28 -26.47 -2.22 -21.26
CA SER A 28 -27.60 -1.87 -22.12
C SER A 28 -28.58 -3.03 -22.29
N LYS A 29 -28.09 -4.27 -22.40
CA LYS A 29 -28.95 -5.45 -22.55
C LYS A 29 -29.76 -5.69 -21.29
N VAL A 30 -29.12 -5.68 -20.12
CA VAL A 30 -29.85 -5.96 -18.88
C VAL A 30 -30.83 -4.86 -18.51
N LEU A 31 -30.51 -3.58 -18.77
CA LEU A 31 -31.46 -2.49 -18.56
C LEU A 31 -32.67 -2.58 -19.51
N ARG A 32 -32.47 -3.03 -20.75
CA ARG A 32 -33.59 -3.27 -21.68
C ARG A 32 -34.49 -4.41 -21.22
N ASP A 33 -33.92 -5.48 -20.67
CA ASP A 33 -34.69 -6.60 -20.12
C ASP A 33 -35.57 -6.15 -18.93
N GLU A 34 -35.20 -5.05 -18.26
CA GLU A 34 -35.97 -4.39 -17.20
C GLU A 34 -36.92 -3.29 -17.71
N GLY A 35 -37.04 -3.12 -19.03
CA GLY A 35 -37.88 -2.10 -19.66
C GLY A 35 -37.31 -0.68 -19.61
N LEU A 36 -36.01 -0.52 -19.33
CA LEU A 36 -35.31 0.76 -19.24
C LEU A 36 -34.44 1.00 -20.49
N LEU A 37 -34.61 2.16 -21.13
CA LEU A 37 -33.82 2.55 -22.31
C LEU A 37 -32.66 3.46 -21.90
N ILE A 38 -31.43 2.97 -22.04
CA ILE A 38 -30.22 3.70 -21.66
C ILE A 38 -30.00 4.95 -22.55
N THR A 39 -29.83 6.11 -21.93
CA THR A 39 -29.57 7.39 -22.61
C THR A 39 -28.13 7.87 -22.44
N SER A 40 -27.49 7.52 -21.33
CA SER A 40 -26.04 7.66 -21.17
C SER A 40 -25.50 6.60 -20.23
N ALA A 41 -24.34 6.05 -20.55
CA ALA A 41 -23.58 5.19 -19.65
C ALA A 41 -22.16 5.75 -19.53
N GLY A 42 -21.73 5.96 -18.29
CA GLY A 42 -20.34 6.24 -17.98
C GLY A 42 -19.81 5.13 -17.10
N ALA A 43 -18.60 4.64 -17.38
CA ALA A 43 -17.86 3.89 -16.37
C ALA A 43 -17.83 4.78 -15.11
N GLY A 44 -18.51 4.33 -14.06
CA GLY A 44 -18.58 5.08 -12.83
C GLY A 44 -17.16 5.18 -12.32
N ARG A 45 -16.51 6.33 -12.47
CA ARG A 45 -15.32 6.63 -11.69
C ARG A 45 -15.80 6.67 -10.25
N SER A 46 -15.76 5.52 -9.59
CA SER A 46 -16.17 5.37 -8.21
C SER A 46 -15.53 6.50 -7.41
N VAL A 47 -16.27 7.11 -6.50
CA VAL A 47 -15.73 8.09 -5.53
C VAL A 47 -14.44 7.54 -4.88
N PHE A 48 -14.38 6.21 -4.74
CA PHE A 48 -13.22 5.41 -4.38
C PHE A 48 -11.98 5.59 -5.27
N SER A 49 -12.12 5.62 -6.60
CA SER A 49 -11.03 5.89 -7.55
C SER A 49 -10.54 7.34 -7.48
N ARG A 50 -11.42 8.29 -7.18
CA ARG A 50 -11.05 9.70 -6.95
C ARG A 50 -10.30 9.85 -5.62
N LEU A 51 -10.74 9.19 -4.55
CA LEU A 51 -10.03 9.14 -3.27
C LEU A 51 -8.63 8.49 -3.41
N MET A 52 -8.52 7.39 -4.15
CA MET A 52 -7.23 6.76 -4.45
C MET A 52 -6.30 7.65 -5.28
N SER A 53 -6.84 8.50 -6.16
CA SER A 53 -6.04 9.47 -6.93
C SER A 53 -5.61 10.70 -6.13
N LEU A 54 -6.35 11.06 -5.06
CA LEU A 54 -6.00 12.15 -4.14
C LEU A 54 -4.81 11.80 -3.23
N GLY A 55 -4.60 10.52 -2.93
CA GLY A 55 -3.40 10.03 -2.23
C GLY A 55 -2.15 9.90 -3.10
N SER A 56 -2.24 10.16 -4.41
CA SER A 56 -1.11 10.13 -5.35
C SER A 56 -0.88 11.51 -5.98
N ILE A 57 -0.68 12.54 -5.14
CA ILE A 57 0.00 13.75 -5.58
C ILE A 57 1.49 13.37 -5.70
N SER A 58 1.85 12.70 -6.81
CA SER A 58 3.26 12.54 -7.14
C SER A 58 3.76 13.88 -7.66
N LEU A 59 4.47 14.62 -6.81
CA LEU A 59 5.34 15.68 -7.26
C LEU A 59 6.31 15.11 -8.30
N GLY A 60 6.08 15.42 -9.58
CA GLY A 60 7.06 15.40 -10.67
C GLY A 60 7.70 14.08 -11.12
N GLY A 61 7.52 12.94 -10.45
CA GLY A 61 8.20 11.68 -10.80
C GLY A 61 7.45 10.76 -11.78
N ALA A 62 8.16 9.82 -12.40
CA ALA A 62 7.53 8.73 -13.17
C ALA A 62 6.86 7.73 -12.22
N SER A 63 5.66 7.25 -12.56
CA SER A 63 4.93 6.31 -11.71
C SER A 63 5.61 4.93 -11.69
N LEU A 64 5.33 4.11 -10.67
CA LEU A 64 5.79 2.71 -10.66
C LEU A 64 5.26 1.94 -11.88
N PHE A 65 4.06 2.29 -12.35
CA PHE A 65 3.47 1.74 -13.56
C PHE A 65 4.28 2.12 -14.80
N ASP A 66 4.64 3.39 -14.97
CA ASP A 66 5.44 3.85 -16.12
C ASP A 66 6.76 3.08 -16.24
N ARG A 67 7.47 2.91 -15.12
CA ARG A 67 8.74 2.17 -15.07
C ARG A 67 8.57 0.68 -15.37
N MET A 68 7.50 0.06 -14.87
CA MET A 68 7.18 -1.34 -15.15
C MET A 68 6.87 -1.57 -16.63
N ILE A 69 6.08 -0.68 -17.25
CA ILE A 69 5.74 -0.72 -18.67
C ILE A 69 6.97 -0.46 -19.53
N PHE A 70 7.79 0.53 -19.17
CA PHE A 70 9.06 0.82 -19.82
C PHE A 70 9.97 -0.42 -19.83
N ALA A 71 10.23 -1.03 -18.67
CA ALA A 71 11.06 -2.24 -18.59
C ALA A 71 10.50 -3.40 -19.45
N ARG A 72 9.18 -3.61 -19.42
CA ARG A 72 8.52 -4.65 -20.21
C ARG A 72 8.66 -4.41 -21.71
N ASN A 73 8.40 -3.20 -22.17
CA ASN A 73 8.39 -2.86 -23.58
C ASN A 73 9.81 -2.88 -24.16
N ILE A 74 10.79 -2.34 -23.42
CA ILE A 74 12.20 -2.45 -23.81
C ILE A 74 12.60 -3.94 -23.88
N ALA A 75 12.21 -4.77 -22.91
CA ALA A 75 12.49 -6.22 -22.96
C ALA A 75 11.97 -6.88 -24.25
N VAL A 76 10.75 -6.54 -24.66
CA VAL A 76 10.13 -7.09 -25.89
C VAL A 76 10.88 -6.62 -27.13
N MET A 77 11.23 -5.34 -27.21
CA MET A 77 11.93 -4.79 -28.38
C MET A 77 13.36 -5.30 -28.50
N ILE A 78 14.11 -5.33 -27.40
CA ILE A 78 15.47 -5.90 -27.37
C ILE A 78 15.43 -7.39 -27.71
N GLY A 79 14.47 -8.14 -27.17
CA GLY A 79 14.27 -9.56 -27.49
C GLY A 79 13.86 -9.81 -28.95
N ALA A 80 13.25 -8.82 -29.61
CA ALA A 80 12.98 -8.85 -31.05
C ALA A 80 14.18 -8.38 -31.91
N GLY A 81 15.33 -8.11 -31.30
CA GLY A 81 16.56 -7.71 -31.99
C GLY A 81 16.65 -6.23 -32.33
N LEU A 82 15.76 -5.38 -31.81
CA LEU A 82 15.86 -3.93 -32.03
C LEU A 82 17.05 -3.35 -31.25
N PRO A 83 17.83 -2.41 -31.82
CA PRO A 83 18.84 -1.67 -31.08
C PRO A 83 18.22 -0.87 -29.92
N MET A 84 18.96 -0.72 -28.81
CA MET A 84 18.50 0.01 -27.62
C MET A 84 18.07 1.45 -27.95
N THR A 85 18.80 2.15 -28.82
CA THR A 85 18.47 3.51 -29.24
C THR A 85 17.07 3.60 -29.90
N ARG A 86 16.72 2.63 -30.75
CA ARG A 86 15.39 2.53 -31.38
C ARG A 86 14.30 2.16 -30.38
N ALA A 87 14.60 1.27 -29.45
CA ALA A 87 13.67 0.89 -28.39
C ALA A 87 13.35 2.10 -27.48
N LEU A 88 14.36 2.93 -27.15
CA LEU A 88 14.19 4.16 -26.38
C LEU A 88 13.43 5.24 -27.16
N GLU A 89 13.69 5.40 -28.45
CA GLU A 89 12.95 6.30 -29.35
C GLU A 89 11.44 5.96 -29.35
N ALA A 90 11.09 4.68 -29.54
CA ALA A 90 9.71 4.24 -29.50
C ALA A 90 9.04 4.47 -28.12
N GLN A 91 9.78 4.27 -27.01
CA GLN A 91 9.25 4.58 -25.68
C GLN A 91 9.08 6.08 -25.43
N GLU A 92 9.96 6.92 -25.97
CA GLU A 92 9.87 8.38 -25.89
C GLU A 92 8.59 8.89 -26.57
N GLU A 93 8.27 8.35 -27.75
CA GLU A 93 7.04 8.70 -28.49
C GLU A 93 5.77 8.28 -27.77
N GLN A 94 5.79 7.10 -27.15
CA GLN A 94 4.62 6.53 -26.44
C GLN A 94 4.42 7.10 -25.03
N ALA A 95 5.43 7.79 -24.47
CA ALA A 95 5.38 8.30 -23.11
C ALA A 95 4.36 9.44 -22.94
N ARG A 96 3.31 9.19 -22.14
CA ARG A 96 2.28 10.20 -21.81
C ARG A 96 2.77 11.24 -20.80
N ASN A 97 3.64 10.83 -19.87
CA ASN A 97 4.18 11.71 -18.84
C ASN A 97 5.35 12.52 -19.41
N LYS A 98 5.21 13.86 -19.45
CA LYS A 98 6.22 14.79 -19.98
C LYS A 98 7.57 14.65 -19.27
N THR A 99 7.59 14.47 -17.95
CA THR A 99 8.83 14.27 -17.20
C THR A 99 9.50 12.97 -17.59
N PHE A 100 8.73 11.87 -17.66
CA PHE A 100 9.28 10.57 -18.03
C PHE A 100 9.78 10.54 -19.48
N LYS A 101 9.07 11.21 -20.40
CA LYS A 101 9.53 11.44 -21.77
C LYS A 101 10.89 12.15 -21.81
N SER A 102 11.06 13.21 -21.01
CA SER A 102 12.34 13.92 -20.89
C SER A 102 13.46 13.02 -20.35
N ILE A 103 13.15 12.17 -19.37
CA ILE A 103 14.10 11.17 -18.84
C ILE A 103 14.51 10.19 -19.95
N ILE A 104 13.56 9.59 -20.67
CA ILE A 104 13.85 8.64 -21.76
C ILE A 104 14.71 9.29 -22.85
N ARG A 105 14.42 10.54 -23.21
CA ARG A 105 15.22 11.30 -24.17
C ARG A 105 16.67 11.44 -23.72
N ARG A 106 16.90 11.80 -22.44
CA ARG A 106 18.26 11.87 -21.87
C ARG A 106 18.95 10.51 -21.80
N LEU A 107 18.22 9.42 -21.53
CA LEU A 107 18.76 8.07 -21.61
C LEU A 107 19.25 7.76 -23.02
N LYS A 108 18.43 8.08 -24.04
CA LYS A 108 18.79 7.90 -25.45
C LYS A 108 20.05 8.69 -25.82
N GLU A 109 20.14 9.96 -25.42
CA GLU A 109 21.33 10.81 -25.62
C GLU A 109 22.58 10.19 -24.95
N GLY A 110 22.45 9.67 -23.73
CA GLY A 110 23.50 8.93 -23.03
C GLY A 110 24.01 7.73 -23.83
N ILE A 111 23.11 6.86 -24.31
CA ILE A 111 23.48 5.71 -25.14
C ILE A 111 24.14 6.13 -26.46
N VAL A 112 23.62 7.15 -27.13
CA VAL A 112 24.18 7.66 -28.40
C VAL A 112 25.59 8.23 -28.19
N SER A 113 25.86 8.83 -27.04
CA SER A 113 27.20 9.31 -26.67
C SER A 113 28.17 8.21 -26.21
N GLY A 114 27.75 6.93 -26.22
CA GLY A 114 28.60 5.78 -25.90
C GLY A 114 28.53 5.30 -24.46
N GLN A 115 27.63 5.85 -23.63
CA GLN A 115 27.38 5.31 -22.28
C GLN A 115 26.64 3.99 -22.36
N THR A 116 26.88 3.11 -21.39
CA THR A 116 26.02 1.93 -21.19
C THR A 116 24.63 2.35 -20.70
N PHE A 117 23.65 1.46 -20.83
CA PHE A 117 22.28 1.69 -20.38
C PHE A 117 22.21 1.85 -18.86
N SER A 118 22.92 1.03 -18.11
CA SER A 118 23.03 1.15 -16.64
C SER A 118 23.63 2.49 -16.22
N GLN A 119 24.72 2.93 -16.85
CA GLN A 119 25.34 4.24 -16.59
C GLN A 119 24.39 5.40 -16.93
N SER A 120 23.64 5.29 -18.02
CA SER A 120 22.67 6.33 -18.42
C SER A 120 21.54 6.47 -17.39
N LEU A 121 21.20 5.41 -16.65
CA LEU A 121 20.15 5.40 -15.62
C LEU A 121 20.58 6.03 -14.28
N GLU A 122 21.88 6.08 -13.98
CA GLU A 122 22.44 6.56 -12.71
C GLU A 122 21.99 7.99 -12.32
N PRO A 123 22.03 8.99 -13.22
CA PRO A 123 21.53 10.34 -12.92
C PRO A 123 20.04 10.37 -12.52
N PHE A 124 19.30 9.30 -12.83
CA PHE A 124 17.88 9.14 -12.55
C PHE A 124 17.62 8.07 -11.46
N ARG A 125 18.60 7.84 -10.56
CA ARG A 125 18.47 6.90 -9.43
C ARG A 125 17.24 7.15 -8.56
N SER A 126 16.83 8.41 -8.36
CA SER A 126 15.57 8.73 -7.65
C SER A 126 14.32 8.21 -8.35
N THR A 127 14.36 8.08 -9.69
CA THR A 127 13.25 7.56 -10.49
C THR A 127 13.34 6.04 -10.61
N PHE A 128 14.47 5.48 -11.01
CA PHE A 128 14.57 4.03 -11.27
C PHE A 128 14.85 3.19 -10.02
N GLY A 129 15.57 3.74 -9.06
CA GLY A 129 16.01 3.05 -7.84
C GLY A 129 17.16 2.06 -8.09
N ASP A 130 17.84 1.70 -7.00
CA ASP A 130 19.06 0.86 -7.04
C ASP A 130 18.84 -0.52 -7.66
N PHE A 131 17.71 -1.15 -7.36
CA PHE A 131 17.37 -2.46 -7.91
C PHE A 131 17.31 -2.44 -9.44
N PHE A 132 16.68 -1.41 -10.02
CA PHE A 132 16.54 -1.30 -11.47
C PHE A 132 17.91 -1.13 -12.10
N ILE A 133 18.70 -0.18 -11.60
CA ILE A 133 20.01 0.16 -12.17
C ILE A 133 20.95 -1.04 -12.13
N HIS A 134 21.10 -1.68 -10.96
CA HIS A 134 22.01 -2.82 -10.82
C HIS A 134 21.51 -4.07 -11.58
N MET A 135 20.20 -4.25 -11.75
CA MET A 135 19.67 -5.30 -12.64
C MET A 135 20.04 -5.04 -14.11
N MET A 136 20.07 -3.79 -14.55
CA MET A 136 20.51 -3.46 -15.91
C MET A 136 22.02 -3.65 -16.06
N GLU A 137 22.80 -3.19 -15.08
CA GLU A 137 24.25 -3.41 -15.04
C GLU A 137 24.61 -4.89 -15.14
N ALA A 138 23.95 -5.73 -14.34
CA ALA A 138 24.04 -7.20 -14.39
C ALA A 138 23.79 -7.76 -15.80
N GLY A 139 22.69 -7.31 -16.41
CA GLY A 139 22.24 -7.75 -17.71
C GLY A 139 23.17 -7.31 -18.83
N GLU A 140 23.76 -6.13 -18.73
CA GLU A 140 24.74 -5.62 -19.69
C GLU A 140 26.06 -6.39 -19.60
N ILE A 141 26.61 -6.54 -18.40
CA ILE A 141 27.88 -7.27 -18.19
C ILE A 141 27.77 -8.73 -18.64
N SER A 142 26.63 -9.37 -18.35
CA SER A 142 26.40 -10.78 -18.73
C SER A 142 25.89 -10.98 -20.15
N GLY A 143 25.62 -9.90 -20.91
CA GLY A 143 24.99 -9.96 -22.23
C GLY A 143 23.52 -10.44 -22.21
N LYS A 144 22.89 -10.53 -21.03
CA LYS A 144 21.53 -11.02 -20.80
C LYS A 144 20.56 -9.89 -20.44
N LEU A 145 20.67 -8.76 -21.13
CA LEU A 145 19.88 -7.56 -20.84
C LEU A 145 18.37 -7.81 -21.00
N GLU A 146 17.96 -8.53 -22.04
CA GLU A 146 16.56 -8.93 -22.26
C GLU A 146 15.99 -9.72 -21.07
N GLN A 147 16.72 -10.73 -20.61
CA GLN A 147 16.32 -11.57 -19.47
C GLN A 147 16.22 -10.74 -18.19
N SER A 148 17.17 -9.82 -17.98
CA SER A 148 17.22 -8.94 -16.81
C SER A 148 16.04 -7.97 -16.79
N LEU A 149 15.68 -7.39 -17.94
CA LEU A 149 14.50 -6.54 -18.09
C LEU A 149 13.19 -7.32 -17.87
N LYS A 150 13.08 -8.55 -18.39
CA LYS A 150 11.92 -9.43 -18.14
C LYS A 150 11.78 -9.73 -16.65
N LEU A 151 12.88 -10.05 -15.98
CA LEU A 151 12.91 -10.35 -14.56
C LEU A 151 12.52 -9.14 -13.71
N LEU A 152 13.09 -7.97 -14.02
CA LEU A 152 12.79 -6.69 -13.40
C LEU A 152 11.32 -6.32 -13.55
N SER A 153 10.76 -6.40 -14.76
CA SER A 153 9.34 -6.10 -15.00
C SER A 153 8.43 -7.04 -14.20
N ARG A 154 8.73 -8.34 -14.21
CA ARG A 154 7.99 -9.33 -13.42
C ARG A 154 8.07 -9.03 -11.92
N GLN A 155 9.24 -8.63 -11.45
CA GLN A 155 9.46 -8.27 -10.06
C GLN A 155 8.62 -7.06 -9.65
N MET A 156 8.72 -5.97 -10.41
CA MET A 156 7.96 -4.75 -10.15
C MET A 156 6.45 -5.01 -10.17
N LYS A 157 5.97 -5.86 -11.09
CA LYS A 157 4.56 -6.28 -11.13
C LYS A 157 4.16 -7.03 -9.86
N ARG A 158 4.95 -8.02 -9.43
CA ARG A 158 4.67 -8.78 -8.19
C ARG A 158 4.68 -7.88 -6.97
N ASP A 159 5.66 -6.99 -6.88
CA ASP A 159 5.75 -6.00 -5.80
C ASP A 159 4.53 -5.07 -5.76
N HIS A 160 4.06 -4.63 -6.92
CA HIS A 160 2.85 -3.83 -7.06
C HIS A 160 1.61 -4.63 -6.64
N ASP A 161 1.44 -5.84 -7.16
CA ASP A 161 0.28 -6.69 -6.88
C ASP A 161 0.20 -7.04 -5.39
N LEU A 162 1.32 -7.35 -4.74
CA LEU A 162 1.39 -7.58 -3.29
C LEU A 162 0.97 -6.33 -2.50
N ARG A 163 1.50 -5.14 -2.86
CA ARG A 163 1.11 -3.88 -2.20
C ARG A 163 -0.36 -3.56 -2.43
N ALA A 164 -0.86 -3.80 -3.63
CA ALA A 164 -2.25 -3.56 -4.00
C ALA A 164 -3.19 -4.49 -3.21
N LYS A 165 -2.83 -5.76 -3.02
CA LYS A 165 -3.57 -6.70 -2.16
C LYS A 165 -3.64 -6.21 -0.71
N VAL A 166 -2.48 -5.86 -0.13
CA VAL A 166 -2.42 -5.34 1.25
C VAL A 166 -3.24 -4.06 1.39
N ARG A 167 -3.10 -3.11 0.46
CA ARG A 167 -3.89 -1.87 0.46
C ARG A 167 -5.38 -2.16 0.31
N GLY A 168 -5.74 -3.08 -0.59
CA GLY A 168 -7.11 -3.53 -0.85
C GLY A 168 -7.82 -4.00 0.41
N ALA A 169 -7.17 -4.82 1.22
CA ALA A 169 -7.75 -5.33 2.46
C ALA A 169 -7.87 -4.28 3.57
N MET A 170 -7.05 -3.23 3.55
CA MET A 170 -7.08 -2.14 4.55
C MET A 170 -8.16 -1.09 4.28
N ILE A 171 -8.78 -1.11 3.10
CA ILE A 171 -9.80 -0.14 2.70
C ILE A 171 -11.06 -0.23 3.56
N TYR A 172 -11.57 -1.45 3.79
CA TYR A 172 -12.80 -1.63 4.56
C TYR A 172 -12.65 -1.11 6.01
N PRO A 173 -11.62 -1.51 6.78
CA PRO A 173 -11.37 -0.93 8.11
C PRO A 173 -11.27 0.59 8.09
N ALA A 174 -10.57 1.16 7.10
CA ALA A 174 -10.41 2.61 7.00
C ALA A 174 -11.75 3.33 6.78
N ILE A 175 -12.64 2.79 5.94
CA ILE A 175 -13.97 3.37 5.69
C ILE A 175 -14.82 3.33 6.97
N VAL A 176 -14.90 2.17 7.64
CA VAL A 176 -15.73 2.01 8.85
C VAL A 176 -15.25 2.91 9.98
N ILE A 177 -13.94 2.97 10.23
CA ILE A 177 -13.35 3.87 11.23
C ILE A 177 -13.63 5.33 10.88
N SER A 178 -13.52 5.71 9.60
CA SER A 178 -13.79 7.07 9.16
C SER A 178 -15.25 7.46 9.40
N VAL A 179 -16.20 6.59 9.06
CA VAL A 179 -17.64 6.81 9.28
C VAL A 179 -17.94 6.90 10.78
N LEU A 180 -17.36 6.02 11.60
CA LEU A 180 -17.50 6.05 13.06
C LEU A 180 -17.02 7.37 13.65
N ILE A 181 -15.85 7.86 13.23
CA ILE A 181 -15.31 9.15 13.69
C ILE A 181 -16.22 10.30 13.24
N ILE A 182 -16.66 10.32 11.98
CA ILE A 182 -17.55 11.36 11.45
C ILE A 182 -18.86 11.41 12.25
N ILE A 183 -19.51 10.27 12.46
CA ILE A 183 -20.74 10.18 13.24
C ILE A 183 -20.49 10.61 14.68
N GLY A 184 -19.41 10.14 15.31
CA GLY A 184 -19.06 10.52 16.68
C GLY A 184 -18.85 12.03 16.84
N VAL A 185 -18.13 12.66 15.91
CA VAL A 185 -17.91 14.11 15.91
C VAL A 185 -19.22 14.88 15.69
N LEU A 186 -20.06 14.44 14.74
CA LEU A 186 -21.37 15.06 14.48
C LEU A 186 -22.28 14.98 15.72
N MET A 187 -22.30 13.83 16.38
CA MET A 187 -23.04 13.62 17.63
C MET A 187 -22.58 14.59 18.72
N LEU A 188 -21.26 14.76 18.88
CA LEU A 188 -20.71 15.68 19.87
C LEU A 188 -20.99 17.16 19.55
N ILE A 189 -21.05 17.56 18.27
CA ILE A 189 -21.28 18.97 17.90
C ILE A 189 -22.75 19.35 17.93
N TYR A 190 -23.66 18.46 17.53
CA TYR A 190 -25.07 18.80 17.34
C TYR A 190 -25.99 18.14 18.37
N VAL A 191 -25.81 16.85 18.64
CA VAL A 191 -26.76 16.08 19.45
C VAL A 191 -26.55 16.34 20.93
N VAL A 192 -25.31 16.26 21.41
CA VAL A 192 -25.00 16.49 22.83
C VAL A 192 -25.43 17.87 23.33
N PRO A 193 -25.19 18.98 22.62
CA PRO A 193 -25.60 20.31 23.09
C PRO A 193 -27.11 20.47 23.16
N THR A 194 -27.82 19.92 22.17
CA THR A 194 -29.29 19.92 22.13
C THR A 194 -29.85 19.20 23.36
N LEU A 195 -29.34 18.00 23.67
CA LEU A 195 -29.75 17.26 24.87
C LEU A 195 -29.36 17.98 26.16
N THR A 196 -28.19 18.63 26.19
CA THR A 196 -27.72 19.40 27.35
C THR A 196 -28.62 20.58 27.66
N GLN A 197 -29.14 21.28 26.64
CA GLN A 197 -30.11 22.36 26.82
C GLN A 197 -31.40 21.82 27.46
N THR A 198 -31.93 20.70 26.94
CA THR A 198 -33.12 20.04 27.50
C THR A 198 -32.90 19.61 28.96
N PHE A 199 -31.72 19.05 29.31
CA PHE A 199 -31.44 18.66 30.69
C PHE A 199 -31.33 19.85 31.65
N LYS A 200 -30.82 21.00 31.18
CA LYS A 200 -30.77 22.24 31.97
C LYS A 200 -32.16 22.81 32.23
N GLU A 201 -33.04 22.78 31.23
CA GLU A 201 -34.45 23.21 31.37
C GLU A 201 -35.21 22.36 32.39
N LEU A 202 -34.95 21.04 32.39
CA LEU A 202 -35.55 20.10 33.33
C LEU A 202 -34.89 20.09 34.73
N GLN A 203 -33.86 20.92 34.96
CA GLN A 203 -33.07 21.00 36.20
C GLN A 203 -32.58 19.63 36.72
N ILE A 204 -32.24 18.71 35.81
CA ILE A 204 -31.81 17.36 36.16
C ILE A 204 -30.36 17.40 36.65
N LYS A 205 -30.07 16.73 37.78
CA LYS A 205 -28.68 16.51 38.21
C LYS A 205 -27.98 15.55 37.25
N LEU A 206 -26.95 16.04 36.58
CA LEU A 206 -26.23 15.27 35.57
C LEU A 206 -25.19 14.33 36.20
N PRO A 207 -25.18 13.03 35.82
CA PRO A 207 -24.15 12.08 36.21
C PRO A 207 -22.75 12.47 35.69
N PRO A 208 -21.66 11.96 36.32
CA PRO A 208 -20.29 12.25 35.90
C PRO A 208 -19.97 11.86 34.44
N LEU A 209 -20.54 10.75 33.97
CA LEU A 209 -20.33 10.28 32.59
C LEU A 209 -20.93 11.26 31.56
N THR A 210 -22.14 11.76 31.82
CA THR A 210 -22.80 12.77 30.99
C THR A 210 -22.01 14.08 31.01
N LEU A 211 -21.54 14.52 32.18
CA LEU A 211 -20.71 15.72 32.31
C LEU A 211 -19.40 15.62 31.54
N PHE A 212 -18.76 14.45 31.52
CA PHE A 212 -17.55 14.22 30.72
C PHE A 212 -17.83 14.38 29.22
N ILE A 213 -18.91 13.78 28.70
CA ILE A 213 -19.28 13.91 27.29
C ILE A 213 -19.61 15.36 26.92
N ILE A 214 -20.32 16.07 27.81
CA ILE A 214 -20.63 17.50 27.62
C ILE A 214 -19.34 18.32 27.60
N ALA A 215 -18.40 18.08 28.51
CA ALA A 215 -17.12 18.79 28.54
C ALA A 215 -16.31 18.56 27.25
N VAL A 216 -16.28 17.32 26.73
CA VAL A 216 -15.64 17.00 25.45
C VAL A 216 -16.37 17.68 24.27
N SER A 217 -17.70 17.69 24.30
CA SER A 217 -18.54 18.36 23.29
C SER A 217 -18.32 19.87 23.27
N ASP A 218 -18.33 20.53 24.44
CA ASP A 218 -18.10 21.97 24.58
C ASP A 218 -16.68 22.35 24.15
N PHE A 219 -15.68 21.54 24.52
CA PHE A 219 -14.30 21.70 24.05
C PHE A 219 -14.22 21.60 22.52
N LEU A 220 -14.82 20.56 21.93
CA LEU A 220 -14.81 20.36 20.49
C LEU A 220 -15.51 21.49 19.75
N GLN A 221 -16.69 21.95 20.18
CA GLN A 221 -17.40 23.05 19.53
C GLN A 221 -16.61 24.36 19.60
N LYS A 222 -16.09 24.70 20.79
CA LYS A 222 -15.38 25.96 21.01
C LYS A 222 -14.05 26.01 20.25
N TYR A 223 -13.36 24.87 20.15
CA TYR A 223 -12.02 24.79 19.59
C TYR A 223 -11.95 24.00 18.28
N ILE A 224 -13.05 23.77 17.56
CA ILE A 224 -13.05 22.88 16.38
C ILE A 224 -12.01 23.28 15.33
N ILE A 225 -11.87 24.59 15.06
CA ILE A 225 -10.88 25.11 14.12
C ILE A 225 -9.47 24.82 14.64
N TRP A 226 -9.22 25.05 15.93
CA TRP A 226 -7.93 24.77 16.57
C TRP A 226 -7.62 23.28 16.64
N VAL A 227 -8.61 22.42 16.85
CA VAL A 227 -8.48 20.96 16.83
C VAL A 227 -8.16 20.47 15.42
N LEU A 228 -8.82 21.01 14.39
CA LEU A 228 -8.52 20.69 12.99
C LEU A 228 -7.12 21.17 12.59
N VAL A 229 -6.73 22.38 12.98
CA VAL A 229 -5.38 22.90 12.76
C VAL A 229 -4.35 22.05 13.51
N ALA A 230 -4.61 21.68 14.76
CA ALA A 230 -3.73 20.81 15.54
C ALA A 230 -3.61 19.43 14.89
N LEU A 231 -4.70 18.83 14.41
CA LEU A 231 -4.68 17.57 13.66
C LEU A 231 -3.90 17.68 12.35
N ALA A 232 -4.05 18.79 11.61
CA ALA A 232 -3.29 19.03 10.39
C ALA A 232 -1.79 19.19 10.66
N VAL A 233 -1.43 19.95 11.70
CA VAL A 233 -0.04 20.14 12.14
C VAL A 233 0.55 18.84 12.67
N LEU A 234 -0.16 18.11 13.53
CA LEU A 234 0.26 16.80 14.02
C LEU A 234 0.39 15.79 12.87
N GLY A 235 -0.53 15.80 11.91
CA GLY A 235 -0.46 14.97 10.71
C GLY A 235 0.76 15.30 9.86
N TYR A 236 1.06 16.59 9.68
CA TYR A 236 2.26 17.05 8.98
C TYR A 236 3.56 16.70 9.72
N LEU A 237 3.61 16.89 11.04
CA LEU A 237 4.75 16.53 11.88
C LEU A 237 4.95 15.02 11.95
N ALA A 238 3.87 14.24 12.03
CA ALA A 238 3.93 12.78 11.96
C ALA A 238 4.44 12.32 10.58
N TYR A 239 3.97 12.96 9.50
CA TYR A 239 4.45 12.68 8.14
C TYR A 239 5.94 13.01 7.98
N GLN A 240 6.39 14.16 8.50
CA GLN A 240 7.80 14.53 8.55
C GLN A 240 8.61 13.56 9.43
N GLY A 241 8.08 13.17 10.59
CA GLY A 241 8.71 12.24 11.52
C GLY A 241 8.89 10.85 10.92
N VAL A 242 7.88 10.32 10.23
CA VAL A 242 7.96 9.05 9.50
C VAL A 242 9.02 9.10 8.38
N ARG A 243 9.24 10.28 7.79
CA ARG A 243 10.28 10.50 6.77
C ARG A 243 11.67 10.79 7.34
N SER A 244 11.75 11.18 8.60
CA SER A 244 13.02 11.35 9.31
C SER A 244 13.70 9.99 9.47
N SER A 245 15.03 9.97 9.43
CA SER A 245 15.82 8.75 9.65
C SER A 245 15.44 8.07 10.96
N TRP A 246 15.39 8.86 12.05
CA TRP A 246 15.05 8.34 13.37
C TRP A 246 13.61 7.81 13.48
N GLY A 247 12.63 8.55 12.94
CA GLY A 247 11.22 8.14 13.06
C GLY A 247 10.89 6.95 12.15
N GLY A 248 11.47 6.89 10.95
CA GLY A 248 11.37 5.73 10.07
C GLY A 248 11.94 4.45 10.70
N GLU A 249 13.12 4.56 11.33
CA GLU A 249 13.73 3.46 12.08
C GLU A 249 12.88 2.99 13.26
N PHE A 250 12.38 3.93 14.07
CA PHE A 250 11.54 3.61 15.23
C PHE A 250 10.26 2.88 14.81
N ILE A 251 9.54 3.41 13.82
CA ILE A 251 8.32 2.80 13.29
C ILE A 251 8.63 1.42 12.72
N SER A 252 9.73 1.29 11.98
CA SER A 252 10.17 0.01 11.43
C SER A 252 10.35 -1.06 12.52
N ARG A 253 11.05 -0.72 13.61
CA ARG A 253 11.30 -1.65 14.74
C ARG A 253 10.03 -1.98 15.51
N VAL A 254 9.18 -0.98 15.79
CA VAL A 254 7.93 -1.18 16.54
C VAL A 254 6.92 -1.98 15.73
N SER A 255 6.84 -1.73 14.42
CA SER A 255 5.85 -2.38 13.55
C SER A 255 5.97 -3.91 13.52
N LEU A 256 7.18 -4.46 13.66
CA LEU A 256 7.44 -5.90 13.75
C LEU A 256 6.93 -6.56 15.04
N ARG A 257 6.64 -5.75 16.08
CA ARG A 257 6.21 -6.21 17.40
C ARG A 257 4.70 -6.16 17.59
N LEU A 258 3.97 -5.53 16.67
CA LEU A 258 2.51 -5.45 16.75
C LEU A 258 1.89 -6.84 16.53
N PRO A 259 0.94 -7.28 17.37
CA PRO A 259 0.42 -8.65 17.34
C PRO A 259 -0.32 -8.97 16.03
N ILE A 260 -1.03 -8.00 15.46
CA ILE A 260 -1.81 -8.19 14.22
C ILE A 260 -0.97 -7.91 12.98
N PHE A 261 -0.24 -6.77 12.96
CA PHE A 261 0.51 -6.32 11.77
C PHE A 261 1.93 -6.89 11.69
N GLY A 262 2.56 -7.21 12.82
CA GLY A 262 3.94 -7.72 12.87
C GLY A 262 4.14 -9.00 12.06
N PRO A 263 3.29 -10.04 12.20
CA PRO A 263 3.38 -11.24 11.36
C PRO A 263 3.27 -10.93 9.87
N LEU A 264 2.34 -10.06 9.46
CA LEU A 264 2.19 -9.65 8.06
C LEU A 264 3.44 -8.93 7.53
N ILE A 265 4.02 -8.02 8.32
CA ILE A 265 5.21 -7.27 7.95
C ILE A 265 6.42 -8.20 7.80
N LYS A 266 6.57 -9.19 8.68
CA LYS A 266 7.63 -10.22 8.57
C LYS A 266 7.48 -11.05 7.30
N LYS A 267 6.27 -11.53 7.02
CA LYS A 267 5.97 -12.32 5.81
C LYS A 267 6.22 -11.49 4.54
N LEU A 268 5.81 -10.21 4.53
CA LEU A 268 6.04 -9.30 3.41
C LEU A 268 7.52 -9.01 3.15
N ASN A 269 8.30 -8.74 4.20
CA ASN A 269 9.74 -8.51 4.06
C ASN A 269 10.48 -9.79 3.65
N THR A 270 10.09 -10.95 4.20
CA THR A 270 10.62 -12.25 3.81
C THR A 270 10.34 -12.57 2.34
N ALA A 271 9.10 -12.39 1.88
CA ALA A 271 8.71 -12.58 0.50
C ALA A 271 9.53 -11.70 -0.45
N ARG A 272 9.63 -10.39 -0.14
CA ARG A 272 10.43 -9.43 -0.91
C ARG A 272 11.89 -9.81 -0.94
N MET A 273 12.48 -10.11 0.22
CA MET A 273 13.89 -10.49 0.34
C MET A 273 14.20 -11.70 -0.54
N ALA A 274 13.45 -12.79 -0.36
CA ALA A 274 13.67 -14.03 -1.08
C ALA A 274 13.52 -13.82 -2.59
N ARG A 275 12.50 -13.07 -2.99
CA ARG A 275 12.22 -12.76 -4.39
C ARG A 275 13.31 -11.90 -5.03
N THR A 276 13.76 -10.86 -4.35
CA THR A 276 14.80 -9.94 -4.84
C THR A 276 16.14 -10.65 -4.94
N LEU A 277 16.54 -11.42 -3.92
CA LEU A 277 17.74 -12.26 -3.97
C LEU A 277 17.68 -13.29 -5.08
N ALA A 278 16.56 -14.02 -5.21
CA ALA A 278 16.37 -14.98 -6.29
C ALA A 278 16.57 -14.33 -7.66
N SER A 279 16.05 -13.11 -7.83
CA SER A 279 16.14 -12.39 -9.09
C SER A 279 17.58 -11.97 -9.41
N LEU A 280 18.27 -11.36 -8.45
CA LEU A 280 19.66 -10.90 -8.64
C LEU A 280 20.62 -12.06 -8.87
N ILE A 281 20.51 -13.13 -8.08
CA ILE A 281 21.35 -14.34 -8.23
C ILE A 281 21.06 -15.02 -9.58
N SER A 282 19.79 -15.09 -10.00
CA SER A 282 19.44 -15.65 -11.33
C SER A 282 19.95 -14.79 -12.49
N ALA A 283 20.14 -13.49 -12.25
CA ALA A 283 20.76 -12.57 -13.21
C ALA A 283 22.29 -12.66 -13.22
N GLY A 284 22.88 -13.49 -12.36
CA GLY A 284 24.32 -13.77 -12.32
C GLY A 284 25.12 -12.93 -11.33
N LEU A 285 24.46 -12.17 -10.44
CA LEU A 285 25.17 -11.43 -9.39
C LEU A 285 25.68 -12.37 -8.30
N SER A 286 26.82 -12.00 -7.71
CA SER A 286 27.33 -12.65 -6.51
C SER A 286 26.33 -12.53 -5.36
N ILE A 287 26.39 -13.45 -4.39
CA ILE A 287 25.52 -13.41 -3.21
C ILE A 287 25.74 -12.12 -2.40
N THR A 288 26.98 -11.68 -2.23
CA THR A 288 27.33 -10.45 -1.48
C THR A 288 26.72 -9.22 -2.14
N LYS A 289 26.88 -9.06 -3.46
CA LYS A 289 26.27 -7.94 -4.20
C LYS A 289 24.74 -8.02 -4.18
N SER A 290 24.19 -9.22 -4.30
CA SER A 290 22.75 -9.45 -4.23
C SER A 290 22.17 -9.06 -2.87
N LEU A 291 22.88 -9.35 -1.77
CA LEU A 291 22.50 -8.97 -0.40
C LEU A 291 22.57 -7.46 -0.18
N GLU A 292 23.63 -6.80 -0.64
CA GLU A 292 23.78 -5.33 -0.56
C GLU A 292 22.59 -4.62 -1.23
N ILE A 293 22.26 -5.02 -2.47
CA ILE A 293 21.13 -4.45 -3.21
C ILE A 293 19.81 -4.80 -2.53
N THR A 294 19.64 -6.06 -2.09
CA THR A 294 18.40 -6.48 -1.41
C THR A 294 18.17 -5.67 -0.14
N GLY A 295 19.21 -5.43 0.66
CA GLY A 295 19.14 -4.58 1.86
C GLY A 295 18.60 -3.19 1.54
N ARG A 296 19.06 -2.55 0.47
CA ARG A 296 18.55 -1.21 0.06
C ARG A 296 17.11 -1.21 -0.45
N VAL A 297 16.61 -2.35 -0.91
CA VAL A 297 15.26 -2.51 -1.47
C VAL A 297 14.23 -2.83 -0.39
N LEU A 298 14.64 -3.49 0.69
CA LEU A 298 13.76 -3.81 1.81
C LEU A 298 13.35 -2.54 2.55
N GLY A 299 12.07 -2.47 2.94
CA GLY A 299 11.52 -1.27 3.58
C GLY A 299 11.71 -1.23 5.10
N ASN A 300 12.12 -2.34 5.71
CA ASN A 300 12.27 -2.45 7.16
C ASN A 300 13.75 -2.47 7.56
N VAL A 301 14.12 -1.54 8.44
CA VAL A 301 15.50 -1.28 8.89
C VAL A 301 16.13 -2.50 9.55
N GLU A 302 15.40 -3.28 10.35
CA GLU A 302 15.98 -4.48 10.99
C GLU A 302 16.43 -5.51 9.95
N TYR A 303 15.71 -5.62 8.82
CA TYR A 303 16.14 -6.44 7.69
C TYR A 303 17.30 -5.82 6.90
N GLN A 304 17.39 -4.49 6.82
CA GLN A 304 18.52 -3.83 6.15
C GLN A 304 19.82 -4.06 6.94
N GLU A 305 19.77 -3.85 8.26
CA GLU A 305 20.88 -4.05 9.19
C GLU A 305 21.34 -5.51 9.18
N SER A 306 20.40 -6.48 9.24
CA SER A 306 20.75 -7.90 9.24
C SER A 306 21.41 -8.36 7.93
N LEU A 307 20.94 -7.86 6.77
CA LEU A 307 21.56 -8.19 5.48
C LEU A 307 22.91 -7.47 5.28
N ALA A 308 23.06 -6.23 5.77
CA ALA A 308 24.34 -5.53 5.75
C ALA A 308 25.40 -6.25 6.60
N GLY A 309 25.02 -6.71 7.79
CA GLY A 309 25.87 -7.57 8.62
C GLY A 309 26.20 -8.90 7.94
N ALA A 310 25.26 -9.49 7.20
CA ALA A 310 25.48 -10.74 6.48
C ALA A 310 26.53 -10.63 5.37
N VAL A 311 26.61 -9.49 4.66
CA VAL A 311 27.66 -9.26 3.64
C VAL A 311 29.05 -9.40 4.26
N ALA A 312 29.32 -8.69 5.36
CA ALA A 312 30.61 -8.71 6.04
C ALA A 312 30.97 -10.08 6.62
N SER A 313 29.97 -10.88 7.04
CA SER A 313 30.19 -12.23 7.56
C SER A 313 30.45 -13.26 6.46
N ILE A 314 29.78 -13.16 5.31
CA ILE A 314 30.01 -14.04 4.16
C ILE A 314 31.41 -13.82 3.59
N GLU A 315 31.88 -12.57 3.54
CA GLU A 315 33.27 -12.25 3.14
C GLU A 315 34.31 -12.89 4.06
N LYS A 316 33.94 -13.19 5.31
CA LYS A 316 34.77 -13.92 6.29
C LYS A 316 34.60 -15.44 6.24
N GLY A 317 33.79 -15.95 5.30
CA GLY A 317 33.58 -17.39 5.08
C GLY A 317 32.46 -18.03 5.89
N GLN A 318 31.63 -17.26 6.60
CA GLN A 318 30.44 -17.81 7.28
C GLN A 318 29.33 -18.14 6.25
N SER A 319 28.57 -19.21 6.51
CA SER A 319 27.43 -19.55 5.66
C SER A 319 26.27 -18.56 5.86
N PHE A 320 25.50 -18.30 4.80
CA PHE A 320 24.37 -17.38 4.86
C PHE A 320 23.27 -17.92 5.79
N SER A 321 23.02 -19.23 5.76
CA SER A 321 22.05 -19.87 6.65
C SER A 321 22.42 -19.74 8.14
N GLU A 322 23.70 -19.85 8.52
CA GLU A 322 24.16 -19.62 9.89
C GLU A 322 23.94 -18.17 10.33
N ILE A 323 24.22 -17.21 9.45
CA ILE A 323 24.02 -15.79 9.76
C ILE A 323 22.54 -15.50 10.01
N LEU A 324 21.65 -15.99 9.15
CA LEU A 324 20.21 -15.78 9.32
C LEU A 324 19.66 -16.44 10.59
N ARG A 325 20.26 -17.55 11.03
CA ARG A 325 19.88 -18.26 12.27
C ARG A 325 20.07 -17.39 13.52
N GLN A 326 20.97 -16.39 13.48
CA GLN A 326 21.19 -15.44 14.57
C GLN A 326 20.02 -14.46 14.76
N TYR A 327 19.11 -14.36 13.78
CA TYR A 327 17.95 -13.45 13.79
C TYR A 327 16.62 -14.21 13.74
N PRO A 328 16.29 -15.07 14.73
CA PRO A 328 15.08 -15.91 14.71
C PRO A 328 13.77 -15.09 14.76
N ARG A 329 13.85 -13.82 15.18
CA ARG A 329 12.70 -12.90 15.19
C ARG A 329 12.34 -12.37 13.80
N LEU A 330 13.30 -12.34 12.87
CA LEU A 330 13.16 -11.83 11.51
C LEU A 330 12.97 -12.96 10.50
N TYR A 331 13.74 -14.05 10.65
CA TYR A 331 13.76 -15.16 9.70
C TYR A 331 13.13 -16.40 10.31
N PRO A 332 11.96 -16.83 9.81
CA PRO A 332 11.35 -18.09 10.24
C PRO A 332 12.25 -19.30 9.95
N PRO A 333 12.15 -20.39 10.75
CA PRO A 333 12.99 -21.58 10.58
C PRO A 333 12.99 -22.16 9.16
N LEU A 334 11.82 -22.14 8.49
CA LEU A 334 11.66 -22.60 7.11
C LEU A 334 12.59 -21.85 6.14
N VAL A 335 12.75 -20.53 6.33
CA VAL A 335 13.63 -19.71 5.47
C VAL A 335 15.09 -20.14 5.64
N VAL A 336 15.54 -20.25 6.89
CA VAL A 336 16.91 -20.65 7.23
C VAL A 336 17.21 -22.05 6.66
N GLN A 337 16.28 -22.98 6.82
CA GLN A 337 16.45 -24.36 6.34
C GLN A 337 16.48 -24.45 4.81
N MET A 338 15.59 -23.75 4.12
CA MET A 338 15.59 -23.75 2.66
C MET A 338 16.84 -23.09 2.07
N ILE A 339 17.38 -22.07 2.75
CA ILE A 339 18.66 -21.44 2.39
C ILE A 339 19.81 -22.42 2.62
N SER A 340 19.89 -23.09 3.78
CA SER A 340 20.90 -24.13 4.07
C SER A 340 20.94 -25.19 2.96
N VAL A 341 19.78 -25.76 2.61
CA VAL A 341 19.68 -26.74 1.52
C VAL A 341 20.12 -26.13 0.19
N GLY A 342 19.78 -24.86 -0.07
CA GLY A 342 20.22 -24.13 -1.26
C GLY A 342 21.73 -23.91 -1.33
N GLU A 343 22.39 -23.71 -0.19
CA GLU A 343 23.85 -23.60 -0.08
C GLU A 343 24.52 -24.96 -0.34
N GLU A 344 24.08 -25.99 0.38
CA GLU A 344 24.65 -27.35 0.30
C GLU A 344 24.49 -27.97 -1.09
N THR A 345 23.36 -27.72 -1.76
CA THR A 345 23.06 -28.29 -3.08
C THR A 345 23.44 -27.37 -4.25
N GLY A 346 23.93 -26.16 -3.97
CA GLY A 346 24.18 -25.15 -5.00
C GLY A 346 22.91 -24.64 -5.72
N THR A 347 21.72 -24.89 -5.17
CA THR A 347 20.43 -24.50 -5.76
C THR A 347 19.78 -23.28 -5.10
N MET A 348 20.58 -22.38 -4.51
CA MET A 348 20.15 -21.18 -3.79
C MET A 348 19.03 -20.39 -4.50
N SER A 349 19.21 -20.04 -5.78
CA SER A 349 18.21 -19.30 -6.56
C SER A 349 16.85 -20.02 -6.58
N ARG A 350 16.84 -21.33 -6.81
CA ARG A 350 15.61 -22.14 -6.87
C ARG A 350 14.91 -22.17 -5.51
N MET A 351 15.67 -22.32 -4.42
CA MET A 351 15.12 -22.32 -3.07
C MET A 351 14.54 -20.97 -2.69
N LEU A 352 15.21 -19.87 -3.01
CA LEU A 352 14.71 -18.51 -2.81
C LEU A 352 13.41 -18.23 -3.59
N VAL A 353 13.27 -18.74 -4.83
CA VAL A 353 12.01 -18.64 -5.58
C VAL A 353 10.87 -19.37 -4.84
N ARG A 354 11.13 -20.55 -4.28
CA ARG A 354 10.11 -21.31 -3.53
C ARG A 354 9.72 -20.58 -2.23
N ILE A 355 10.69 -20.03 -1.50
CA ILE A 355 10.44 -19.19 -0.31
C ILE A 355 9.57 -18.00 -0.71
N ALA A 356 9.92 -17.30 -1.79
CA ALA A 356 9.15 -16.15 -2.27
C ALA A 356 7.70 -16.53 -2.57
N LEU A 357 7.46 -17.60 -3.34
CA LEU A 357 6.10 -18.02 -3.68
C LEU A 357 5.28 -18.40 -2.45
N PHE A 358 5.87 -19.16 -1.52
CA PHE A 358 5.22 -19.55 -0.27
C PHE A 358 4.80 -18.33 0.56
N TYR A 359 5.72 -17.39 0.81
CA TYR A 359 5.40 -16.21 1.62
C TYR A 359 4.52 -15.19 0.88
N GLU A 360 4.56 -15.13 -0.45
CA GLU A 360 3.60 -14.31 -1.22
C GLU A 360 2.16 -14.81 -1.08
N GLU A 361 1.98 -16.14 -1.09
CA GLU A 361 0.69 -16.78 -0.85
C GLU A 361 0.24 -16.61 0.60
N ASP A 362 1.14 -16.86 1.56
CA ASP A 362 0.89 -16.68 2.99
C ASP A 362 0.58 -15.20 3.36
N VAL A 363 1.22 -14.22 2.70
CA VAL A 363 0.84 -12.80 2.81
C VAL A 363 -0.60 -12.59 2.32
N SER A 364 -0.97 -13.20 1.20
CA SER A 364 -2.32 -13.08 0.63
C SER A 364 -3.37 -13.66 1.57
N GLU A 365 -3.08 -14.82 2.17
CA GLU A 365 -3.96 -15.49 3.15
C GLU A 365 -4.06 -14.71 4.46
N THR A 366 -2.92 -14.30 5.03
CA THR A 366 -2.85 -13.49 6.25
C THR A 366 -3.65 -12.19 6.08
N THR A 367 -3.49 -11.54 4.93
CA THR A 367 -4.22 -10.31 4.60
C THR A 367 -5.74 -10.54 4.58
N LYS A 368 -6.21 -11.67 4.04
CA LYS A 368 -7.63 -12.05 4.04
C LYS A 368 -8.13 -12.33 5.47
N ASN A 369 -7.36 -13.07 6.26
CA ASN A 369 -7.73 -13.43 7.63
C ASN A 369 -7.73 -12.21 8.56
N MET A 370 -6.85 -11.23 8.33
CA MET A 370 -6.86 -9.97 9.06
C MET A 370 -8.18 -9.22 8.91
N SER A 371 -8.77 -9.17 7.71
CA SER A 371 -10.09 -8.55 7.51
C SER A 371 -11.17 -9.21 8.35
N VAL A 372 -11.14 -10.55 8.47
CA VAL A 372 -12.09 -11.33 9.30
C VAL A 372 -11.92 -11.04 10.79
N ILE A 373 -10.70 -10.83 11.28
CA ILE A 373 -10.43 -10.53 12.70
C ILE A 373 -10.76 -9.06 13.03
N ILE A 374 -10.50 -8.15 12.10
CA ILE A 374 -10.74 -6.72 12.30
C ILE A 374 -12.24 -6.43 12.46
N GLU A 375 -13.12 -7.16 11.77
CA GLU A 375 -14.57 -6.93 11.82
C GLU A 375 -15.18 -7.11 13.24
N PRO A 376 -15.00 -8.24 13.96
CA PRO A 376 -15.47 -8.38 15.33
C PRO A 376 -14.87 -7.33 16.28
N LEU A 377 -13.58 -7.00 16.11
CA LEU A 377 -12.94 -5.96 16.91
C LEU A 377 -13.62 -4.60 16.68
N MET A 378 -13.93 -4.28 15.42
CA MET A 378 -14.67 -3.07 15.07
C MET A 378 -16.08 -3.07 15.66
N MET A 379 -16.80 -4.19 15.63
CA MET A 379 -18.13 -4.30 16.25
C MET A 379 -18.07 -4.06 17.77
N VAL A 380 -17.08 -4.61 18.45
CA VAL A 380 -16.87 -4.38 19.89
C VAL A 380 -16.57 -2.90 20.16
N VAL A 381 -15.69 -2.28 19.37
CA VAL A 381 -15.35 -0.85 19.52
C VAL A 381 -16.55 0.04 19.27
N ILE A 382 -17.30 -0.19 18.19
CA ILE A 382 -18.50 0.57 17.85
C ILE A 382 -19.55 0.39 18.94
N GLY A 383 -19.85 -0.85 19.33
CA GLY A 383 -20.82 -1.17 20.38
C GLY A 383 -20.44 -0.54 21.72
N THR A 384 -19.15 -0.52 22.06
CA THR A 384 -18.65 0.13 23.28
C THR A 384 -18.84 1.64 23.21
N ILE A 385 -18.47 2.29 22.10
CA ILE A 385 -18.60 3.75 21.93
C ILE A 385 -20.07 4.17 21.93
N VAL A 386 -20.91 3.49 21.14
CA VAL A 386 -22.35 3.79 21.04
C VAL A 386 -23.07 3.46 22.34
N GLY A 387 -22.74 2.33 22.98
CA GLY A 387 -23.29 1.94 24.27
C GLY A 387 -22.89 2.91 25.39
N PHE A 388 -21.62 3.31 25.44
CA PHE A 388 -21.14 4.34 26.37
C PHE A 388 -21.89 5.65 26.18
N PHE A 389 -22.10 6.07 24.93
CA PHE A 389 -22.87 7.26 24.61
C PHE A 389 -24.33 7.14 25.05
N ALA A 390 -24.99 6.03 24.70
CA ALA A 390 -26.38 5.78 25.02
C ALA A 390 -26.63 5.77 26.53
N ILE A 391 -25.81 5.04 27.31
CA ILE A 391 -25.89 5.01 28.77
C ILE A 391 -25.72 6.42 29.33
N SER A 392 -24.71 7.16 28.87
CA SER A 392 -24.43 8.50 29.36
C SER A 392 -25.56 9.49 29.08
N MET A 393 -26.29 9.34 27.97
CA MET A 393 -27.41 10.23 27.62
C MET A 393 -28.74 9.82 28.26
N ILE A 394 -28.95 8.51 28.47
CA ILE A 394 -30.20 7.98 29.01
C ILE A 394 -30.21 8.02 30.56
N GLN A 395 -29.06 7.85 31.20
CA GLN A 395 -28.94 7.83 32.67
C GLN A 395 -29.56 9.06 33.38
N PRO A 396 -29.38 10.31 32.92
CA PRO A 396 -30.05 11.47 33.51
C PRO A 396 -31.58 11.32 33.55
N LEU A 397 -32.19 10.79 32.49
CA LEU A 397 -33.65 10.61 32.38
C LEU A 397 -34.18 9.58 33.40
N TYR A 398 -33.43 8.50 33.65
CA TYR A 398 -33.81 7.54 34.69
C TYR A 398 -33.63 8.12 36.09
N SER A 399 -32.59 8.92 36.32
CA SER A 399 -32.36 9.54 37.63
C SER A 399 -33.44 10.54 38.02
N SER A 400 -34.02 11.25 37.04
CA SER A 400 -35.15 12.16 37.29
C SER A 400 -36.46 11.42 37.53
N LEU A 401 -36.68 10.27 36.90
CA LEU A 401 -37.85 9.40 37.14
C LEU A 401 -37.75 8.66 38.49
N ALA A 402 -36.56 8.18 38.87
CA ALA A 402 -36.33 7.47 40.13
C ALA A 402 -36.24 8.41 41.34
N GLY A 403 -35.86 9.68 41.14
CA GLY A 403 -35.87 10.73 42.16
C GLY A 403 -37.22 11.44 42.36
N GLY A 404 -38.29 10.95 41.71
CA GLY A 404 -39.66 11.45 41.84
C GLY A 404 -40.50 10.79 42.94
N ILE A 405 -39.87 10.23 43.98
CA ILE A 405 -40.52 9.83 45.25
C ILE A 405 -40.00 10.72 46.37
#